data_AF-A0A7G1G6Q6-F1
#
_entry.id   AF-A0A7G1G6Q6-F1
#
_cell.length_a   1.000
_cell.length_b   1.000
_cell.length_c   1.000
_cell.angle_alpha   90.00
_cell.angle_beta   90.00
_cell.angle_gamma   90.00
#
_symmetry.space_group_name_H-M   'P 1'
#
loop_
_entity.id
_entity.type
_entity.pdbx_description
1 polymer ?
#
loop_
_entity_poly.entity_id
_entity_poly.type
_entity_poly.pdbx_seq_one_letter_code
_entity_poly.pdbx_strand_id
1 'polypeptide(L)'
;MYKQQITNNIKVPNQNVEKLKKDFPQCFDKNGNFDFEKFKKELSKSEINFSKESYGMDWLGKSYAKLLASDEATTLLKEDEEWNKKQENKNSENLLIKGDNLEVLKHLSNAYYEKIKMIYIDPPYNTGSDGFVYQDDRKFTVEELSKLAGINEKKQKEF
;
A
#
# COMPACT_ATOMS: atom_id res chain seq x y z
N MET A 1 -7.39 -4.15 30.49
CA MET A 1 -8.19 -3.45 29.46
C MET A 1 -7.24 -2.74 28.52
N TYR A 2 -7.07 -3.24 27.30
CA TYR A 2 -6.25 -2.57 26.28
C TYR A 2 -7.04 -1.38 25.74
N LYS A 3 -6.49 -0.16 25.88
CA LYS A 3 -7.05 1.03 25.26
C LYS A 3 -6.79 0.97 23.76
N GLN A 4 -7.85 0.83 22.95
CA GLN A 4 -7.78 1.13 21.53
C GLN A 4 -7.57 2.65 21.37
N GLN A 5 -6.44 3.03 20.78
CA GLN A 5 -6.24 4.39 20.31
C GLN A 5 -6.87 4.50 18.92
N ILE A 6 -7.98 5.23 18.82
CA ILE A 6 -8.59 5.58 17.53
C ILE A 6 -7.73 6.71 16.93
N THR A 7 -7.02 6.40 15.85
CA THR A 7 -6.16 7.34 15.13
C THR A 7 -7.01 8.24 14.24
N ASN A 8 -7.44 9.39 14.76
CA ASN A 8 -8.23 10.40 14.01
C ASN A 8 -7.43 11.18 12.95
N ASN A 9 -6.22 10.72 12.58
CA ASN A 9 -5.31 11.45 11.70
C ASN A 9 -4.55 10.49 10.76
N ILE A 10 -5.28 9.62 10.08
CA ILE A 10 -4.72 8.78 9.02
C ILE A 10 -4.51 9.68 7.79
N LYS A 11 -3.39 10.40 7.72
CA LYS A 11 -2.79 10.73 6.42
C LYS A 11 -2.17 9.43 5.90
N VAL A 12 -2.18 9.20 4.58
CA VAL A 12 -1.37 8.13 3.96
C VAL A 12 -0.01 8.14 4.67
N PRO A 13 0.39 7.06 5.37
CA PRO A 13 1.71 6.99 5.96
C PRO A 13 2.69 7.04 4.80
N ASN A 14 3.10 8.24 4.42
CA ASN A 14 4.12 8.40 3.41
C ASN A 14 5.42 8.13 4.14
N GLN A 15 5.70 6.83 4.35
CA GLN A 15 6.96 6.33 4.93
C GLN A 15 8.15 6.98 4.23
N ASN A 16 8.01 7.43 2.98
CA ASN A 16 9.05 8.14 2.26
C ASN A 16 9.39 9.50 2.89
N VAL A 17 8.43 10.25 3.45
CA VAL A 17 8.74 11.51 4.15
C VAL A 17 9.53 11.24 5.42
N GLU A 18 9.17 10.20 6.17
CA GLU A 18 9.91 9.80 7.38
C GLU A 18 11.31 9.29 7.03
N LYS A 19 11.45 8.46 5.98
CA LYS A 19 12.74 8.02 5.44
C LYS A 19 13.59 9.21 4.98
N LEU A 20 12.99 10.14 4.22
CA LEU A 20 13.68 11.37 3.80
C LEU A 20 14.14 12.22 4.98
N LYS A 21 13.32 12.35 6.03
CA LYS A 21 13.73 13.07 7.26
C LYS A 21 14.84 12.36 8.01
N LYS A 22 14.83 11.02 8.01
CA LYS A 22 15.85 10.19 8.67
C LYS A 22 17.19 10.25 7.92
N ASP A 23 17.17 10.09 6.60
CA ASP A 23 18.36 9.90 5.78
C ASP A 23 18.88 11.23 5.17
N PHE A 24 17.99 12.22 4.99
CA PHE A 24 18.31 13.55 4.43
C PHE A 24 17.76 14.71 5.30
N PRO A 25 18.03 14.76 6.61
CA PRO A 25 17.50 15.79 7.51
C PRO A 25 17.88 17.21 7.09
N GLN A 26 19.04 17.38 6.45
CA GLN A 26 19.53 18.66 5.95
C GLN A 26 18.63 19.26 4.86
N CYS A 27 17.81 18.45 4.18
CA CYS A 27 16.91 18.91 3.13
C CYS A 27 15.56 19.42 3.67
N PHE A 28 15.44 19.65 4.98
CA PHE A 28 14.27 20.24 5.60
C PHE A 28 14.59 21.59 6.23
N ASP A 29 13.68 22.56 6.10
CA ASP A 29 13.80 23.86 6.74
C ASP A 29 13.41 23.80 8.24
N LYS A 30 13.56 24.94 8.94
CA LYS A 30 13.19 25.06 10.37
C LYS A 30 11.69 24.86 10.64
N ASN A 31 10.87 24.97 9.60
CA ASN A 31 9.42 24.80 9.66
C ASN A 31 8.99 23.37 9.24
N GLY A 32 9.95 22.50 8.87
CA GLY A 32 9.71 21.13 8.45
C GLY A 32 9.29 20.96 6.99
N ASN A 33 9.41 22.00 6.15
CA ASN A 33 9.16 21.91 4.72
C ASN A 33 10.36 21.30 3.99
N PHE A 34 10.10 20.51 2.95
CA PHE A 34 11.13 19.86 2.16
C PHE A 34 11.72 20.82 1.11
N ASP A 35 13.03 21.02 1.16
CA ASP A 35 13.82 21.81 0.22
C ASP A 35 14.36 20.90 -0.90
N PHE A 36 13.63 20.91 -2.03
CA PHE A 36 13.96 20.10 -3.20
C PHE A 36 15.28 20.49 -3.86
N GLU A 37 15.65 21.78 -3.84
CA GLU A 37 16.89 22.26 -4.46
C GLU A 37 18.11 21.81 -3.67
N LYS A 38 18.01 21.82 -2.33
CA LYS A 38 19.05 21.28 -1.47
C LYS A 38 19.20 19.76 -1.62
N PHE A 39 18.10 19.05 -1.76
CA PHE A 39 18.12 17.61 -2.03
C PHE A 39 18.77 17.29 -3.38
N LYS A 40 18.43 18.03 -4.43
CA LYS A 40 19.03 17.89 -5.76
C LYS A 40 20.54 18.12 -5.74
N LYS A 41 21.01 19.12 -4.99
CA LYS A 41 22.45 19.39 -4.80
C LYS A 41 23.17 18.23 -4.11
N GLU A 42 22.57 17.62 -3.09
CA GLU A 42 23.19 16.48 -2.42
C GLU A 42 23.27 15.24 -3.30
N LEU A 43 22.24 14.97 -4.11
CA LEU A 43 22.27 13.88 -5.09
C LEU A 43 23.25 14.14 -6.26
N SER A 44 23.50 15.41 -6.59
CA SER A 44 24.45 15.79 -7.64
C SER A 44 25.90 15.49 -7.26
N LYS A 45 26.21 15.33 -5.96
CA LYS A 45 27.53 14.89 -5.49
C LYS A 45 27.83 13.42 -5.83
N SER A 46 26.80 12.63 -6.12
CA SER A 46 26.87 11.19 -6.42
C SER A 46 26.75 10.84 -7.91
N GLU A 47 27.03 11.79 -8.82
CA GLU A 47 27.03 11.57 -10.29
C GLU A 47 25.70 11.03 -10.87
N ILE A 48 24.57 11.49 -10.33
CA ILE A 48 23.24 11.07 -10.81
C ILE A 48 22.78 11.98 -11.96
N ASN A 49 22.43 11.37 -13.10
CA ASN A 49 21.80 12.08 -14.22
C ASN A 49 20.29 12.25 -13.99
N PHE A 50 19.82 13.50 -14.00
CA PHE A 50 18.39 13.79 -13.89
C PHE A 50 17.71 13.71 -15.27
N SER A 51 16.78 12.77 -15.43
CA SER A 51 15.91 12.73 -16.62
C SER A 51 14.91 13.89 -16.60
N LYS A 52 14.63 14.47 -17.77
CA LYS A 52 13.53 15.41 -17.99
C LYS A 52 12.24 14.73 -18.45
N GLU A 53 12.33 13.46 -18.84
CA GLU A 53 11.17 12.67 -19.23
C GLU A 53 10.54 12.05 -17.99
N SER A 54 9.32 12.48 -17.68
CA SER A 54 8.45 11.81 -16.72
C SER A 54 7.24 11.26 -17.47
N TYR A 55 7.28 9.97 -17.78
CA TYR A 55 6.09 9.26 -18.24
C TYR A 55 5.42 8.59 -17.05
N GLY A 56 4.14 8.85 -16.87
CA GLY A 56 3.33 8.24 -15.82
C GLY A 56 1.95 7.91 -16.37
N MET A 57 1.46 6.71 -16.05
CA MET A 57 0.09 6.35 -16.34
C MET A 57 -0.81 6.85 -15.20
N ASP A 58 -1.76 7.72 -15.51
CA ASP A 58 -2.81 8.14 -14.57
C ASP A 58 -4.12 7.47 -14.94
N TRP A 59 -4.82 6.98 -13.92
CA TRP A 59 -6.13 6.36 -14.05
C TRP A 59 -7.01 6.79 -12.87
N LEU A 60 -8.33 6.75 -13.07
CA LEU A 60 -9.29 7.03 -12.02
C LEU A 60 -9.13 5.99 -10.89
N GLY A 61 -9.07 6.46 -9.64
CA GLY A 61 -8.86 5.59 -8.48
C GLY A 61 -7.39 5.27 -8.14
N LYS A 62 -6.40 5.78 -8.89
CA LYS A 62 -4.95 5.56 -8.59
C LYS A 62 -4.56 5.92 -7.15
N SER A 63 -5.02 7.08 -6.64
CA SER A 63 -4.74 7.49 -5.27
C SER A 63 -5.42 6.60 -4.24
N TYR A 64 -6.62 6.10 -4.55
CA TYR A 64 -7.34 5.16 -3.69
C TYR A 64 -6.63 3.80 -3.65
N ALA A 65 -6.20 3.25 -4.79
CA ALA A 65 -5.40 2.02 -4.83
C ALA A 65 -4.12 2.12 -3.99
N LYS A 66 -3.43 3.27 -4.03
CA LYS A 66 -2.25 3.52 -3.17
C LYS A 66 -2.58 3.54 -1.68
N LEU A 67 -3.72 4.13 -1.32
CA LEU A 67 -4.21 4.13 0.06
C LEU A 67 -4.47 2.68 0.52
N LEU A 68 -5.21 1.90 -0.25
CA LEU A 68 -5.52 0.49 0.07
C LEU A 68 -4.27 -0.36 0.30
N ALA A 69 -3.22 -0.14 -0.51
CA ALA A 69 -1.95 -0.85 -0.39
C ALA A 69 -1.13 -0.45 0.85
N SER A 70 -1.32 0.77 1.36
CA SER A 70 -0.61 1.29 2.54
C SER A 70 -1.36 1.08 3.85
N ASP A 71 -2.66 0.80 3.74
CA ASP A 71 -3.56 0.60 4.86
C ASP A 71 -3.24 -0.71 5.60
N GLU A 72 -3.45 -0.73 6.91
CA GLU A 72 -3.19 -1.91 7.73
C GLU A 72 -4.19 -3.04 7.40
N ALA A 73 -3.87 -4.25 7.85
CA ALA A 73 -4.81 -5.37 7.74
C ALA A 73 -5.97 -5.15 8.72
N THR A 74 -7.20 -5.32 8.23
CA THR A 74 -8.44 -5.10 9.00
C THR A 74 -9.03 -6.40 9.56
N THR A 75 -8.45 -7.53 9.15
CA THR A 75 -8.92 -8.89 9.44
C THR A 75 -7.98 -9.63 10.39
N LEU A 76 -8.36 -10.84 10.82
CA LEU A 76 -7.52 -11.74 11.61
C LEU A 76 -7.30 -13.07 10.88
N LEU A 77 -6.16 -13.72 11.14
CA LEU A 77 -5.90 -15.09 10.69
C LEU A 77 -6.41 -16.10 11.72
N LYS A 78 -7.06 -17.16 11.23
CA LYS A 78 -7.49 -18.31 12.01
C LYS A 78 -7.02 -19.58 11.32
N GLU A 79 -6.48 -20.52 12.08
CA GLU A 79 -6.11 -21.83 11.57
C GLU A 79 -7.32 -22.76 11.37
N ASP A 80 -7.22 -23.63 10.38
CA ASP A 80 -8.09 -24.80 10.24
C ASP A 80 -7.44 -25.96 10.99
N GLU A 81 -7.75 -26.08 12.29
CA GLU A 81 -7.16 -27.10 13.16
C GLU A 81 -7.44 -28.53 12.67
N GLU A 82 -8.63 -28.78 12.12
CA GLU A 82 -9.00 -30.12 11.65
C GLU A 82 -8.17 -30.52 10.44
N TRP A 83 -7.98 -29.61 9.49
CA TRP A 83 -7.13 -29.84 8.33
C TRP A 83 -5.65 -29.97 8.70
N ASN A 84 -5.17 -29.10 9.58
CA ASN A 84 -3.75 -29.02 9.94
C ASN A 84 -3.27 -30.19 10.82
N LYS A 85 -4.16 -30.79 11.63
CA LYS A 85 -3.83 -31.93 12.50
C LYS A 85 -3.73 -33.27 11.76
N LYS A 86 -4.13 -33.35 10.49
CA LYS A 86 -4.00 -34.57 9.69
C LYS A 86 -2.53 -34.98 9.57
N GLN A 87 -2.27 -36.29 9.60
CA GLN A 87 -0.91 -36.82 9.68
C GLN A 87 -0.05 -36.41 8.47
N GLU A 88 -0.67 -36.31 7.29
CA GLU A 88 -0.06 -35.85 6.04
C GLU A 88 0.29 -34.35 6.03
N ASN A 89 -0.39 -33.53 6.85
CA ASN A 89 -0.27 -32.07 6.84
C ASN A 89 0.55 -31.53 8.01
N LYS A 90 0.66 -32.28 9.11
CA LYS A 90 1.23 -31.84 10.39
C LYS A 90 2.62 -31.20 10.29
N ASN A 91 3.46 -31.69 9.38
CA ASN A 91 4.84 -31.22 9.18
C ASN A 91 5.04 -30.59 7.78
N SER A 92 3.97 -30.20 7.10
CA SER A 92 4.06 -29.58 5.78
C SER A 92 4.64 -28.16 5.89
N GLU A 93 5.53 -27.80 4.96
CA GLU A 93 6.02 -26.43 4.80
C GLU A 93 5.16 -25.60 3.82
N ASN A 94 4.21 -26.25 3.14
CA ASN A 94 3.30 -25.61 2.19
C ASN A 94 2.07 -25.04 2.89
N LEU A 95 1.65 -23.85 2.48
CA LEU A 95 0.51 -23.13 3.03
C LEU A 95 -0.56 -22.91 1.97
N LEU A 96 -1.83 -23.12 2.34
CA LEU A 96 -3.00 -22.67 1.60
C LEU A 96 -3.79 -21.73 2.51
N ILE A 97 -4.03 -20.50 2.05
CA ILE A 97 -4.72 -19.47 2.82
C ILE A 97 -5.97 -19.07 2.04
N LYS A 98 -7.13 -19.06 2.71
CA LYS A 98 -8.40 -18.66 2.14
C LYS A 98 -8.77 -17.25 2.61
N GLY A 99 -9.03 -16.35 1.67
CA GLY A 99 -9.46 -14.98 1.95
C GLY A 99 -9.28 -14.06 0.73
N ASP A 100 -9.57 -12.78 0.93
CA ASP A 100 -9.17 -11.74 -0.01
C ASP A 100 -7.64 -11.65 -0.08
N ASN A 101 -7.10 -11.60 -1.31
CA ASN A 101 -5.66 -11.70 -1.51
C ASN A 101 -4.89 -10.48 -0.96
N LEU A 102 -5.47 -9.28 -1.01
CA LEU A 102 -4.83 -8.07 -0.52
C LEU A 102 -4.68 -8.14 1.00
N GLU A 103 -5.74 -8.52 1.72
CA GLU A 103 -5.70 -8.66 3.18
C GLU A 103 -4.77 -9.80 3.62
N VAL A 104 -4.77 -10.93 2.91
CA VAL A 104 -3.82 -12.03 3.17
C VAL A 104 -2.37 -11.57 3.00
N LEU A 105 -2.06 -10.87 1.90
CA LEU A 105 -0.70 -10.38 1.64
C LEU A 105 -0.24 -9.36 2.69
N LYS A 106 -1.14 -8.52 3.21
CA LYS A 106 -0.83 -7.60 4.32
C LYS A 106 -0.42 -8.36 5.58
N HIS A 107 -1.14 -9.43 5.96
CA HIS A 107 -0.74 -10.27 7.10
C HIS A 107 0.62 -10.94 6.89
N LEU A 108 0.86 -11.45 5.69
CA LEU A 108 2.12 -12.13 5.36
C LEU A 108 3.32 -11.17 5.33
N SER A 109 3.11 -9.88 5.05
CA SER A 109 4.18 -8.90 4.90
C SER A 109 5.13 -8.89 6.09
N ASN A 110 4.63 -8.94 7.32
CA ASN A 110 5.46 -8.89 8.53
C ASN A 110 6.44 -10.07 8.66
N ALA A 111 6.06 -11.26 8.21
CA ALA A 111 6.85 -12.47 8.37
C ALA A 111 7.64 -12.86 7.11
N TYR A 112 7.14 -12.52 5.92
CA TYR A 112 7.64 -12.98 4.62
C TYR A 112 8.23 -11.87 3.74
N TYR A 113 8.37 -10.64 4.25
CA TYR A 113 9.02 -9.53 3.54
C TYR A 113 10.40 -9.95 3.00
N GLU A 114 10.61 -9.75 1.69
CA GLU A 114 11.84 -10.11 0.96
C GLU A 114 12.25 -11.60 1.02
N LYS A 115 11.34 -12.52 1.40
CA LYS A 115 11.62 -13.97 1.48
C LYS A 115 11.07 -14.79 0.31
N ILE A 116 10.26 -14.19 -0.57
CA ILE A 116 9.62 -14.90 -1.69
C ILE A 116 10.52 -14.88 -2.93
N LYS A 117 10.90 -16.06 -3.42
CA LYS A 117 11.79 -16.22 -4.58
C LYS A 117 11.07 -16.04 -5.92
N MET A 118 9.82 -16.48 -6.02
CA MET A 118 9.05 -16.46 -7.26
C MET A 118 7.57 -16.30 -6.95
N ILE A 119 6.87 -15.49 -7.75
CA ILE A 119 5.42 -15.29 -7.69
C ILE A 119 4.84 -15.64 -9.06
N TYR A 120 3.82 -16.50 -9.08
CA TYR A 120 3.02 -16.80 -10.25
C TYR A 120 1.56 -16.48 -9.93
N ILE A 121 0.92 -15.67 -10.78
CA ILE A 121 -0.47 -15.25 -10.64
C ILE A 121 -1.18 -15.32 -11.99
N ASP A 122 -2.46 -15.67 -11.95
CA ASP A 122 -3.37 -15.67 -13.10
C ASP A 122 -4.59 -14.78 -12.77
N PRO A 123 -4.43 -13.43 -12.83
CA PRO A 123 -5.51 -12.51 -12.52
C PRO A 123 -6.57 -12.50 -13.64
N PRO A 124 -7.79 -12.01 -13.38
CA PRO A 124 -8.81 -11.85 -14.42
C PRO A 124 -8.32 -10.92 -15.55
N TYR A 125 -8.58 -11.30 -16.79
CA TYR A 125 -8.06 -10.62 -17.98
C TYR A 125 -8.89 -9.41 -18.43
N ASN A 126 -10.09 -9.23 -17.87
CA ASN A 126 -10.98 -8.11 -18.16
C ASN A 126 -11.32 -8.02 -19.66
N THR A 127 -11.64 -9.16 -20.28
CA THR A 127 -11.98 -9.25 -21.71
C THR A 127 -13.40 -8.80 -22.02
N GLY A 128 -14.20 -8.48 -21.00
CA GLY A 128 -15.60 -8.04 -21.12
C GLY A 128 -16.60 -9.20 -21.25
N SER A 129 -16.13 -10.41 -21.51
CA SER A 129 -16.91 -11.65 -21.53
C SER A 129 -16.83 -12.44 -20.23
N ASP A 130 -15.89 -12.09 -19.35
CA ASP A 130 -15.53 -12.79 -18.12
C ASP A 130 -16.31 -12.32 -16.88
N GLY A 131 -17.19 -11.33 -17.04
CA GLY A 131 -18.06 -10.84 -15.97
C GLY A 131 -17.31 -10.15 -14.82
N PHE A 132 -16.06 -9.73 -15.05
CA PHE A 132 -15.28 -9.05 -14.03
C PHE A 132 -15.88 -7.67 -13.71
N VAL A 133 -16.23 -7.47 -12.43
CA VAL A 133 -16.70 -6.21 -11.88
C VAL A 133 -15.88 -5.91 -10.64
N TYR A 134 -15.44 -4.66 -10.49
CA TYR A 134 -14.74 -4.23 -9.29
C TYR A 134 -15.72 -4.24 -8.11
N GLN A 135 -15.54 -5.19 -7.21
CA GLN A 135 -16.32 -5.34 -5.99
C GLN A 135 -15.40 -4.98 -4.82
N ASP A 136 -15.59 -3.78 -4.27
CA ASP A 136 -14.96 -3.34 -3.03
C ASP A 136 -16.08 -3.15 -2.00
N ASP A 137 -15.96 -3.81 -0.85
CA ASP A 137 -16.93 -3.74 0.24
C ASP A 137 -16.68 -2.57 1.19
N ARG A 138 -15.58 -1.83 0.98
CA ARG A 138 -15.24 -0.65 1.76
C ARG A 138 -16.19 0.50 1.45
N LYS A 139 -16.89 0.96 2.50
CA LYS A 139 -17.79 2.10 2.44
C LYS A 139 -17.07 3.34 2.96
N PHE A 140 -16.45 4.09 2.05
CA PHE A 140 -15.98 5.44 2.35
C PHE A 140 -16.99 6.46 1.88
N THR A 141 -17.21 7.52 2.65
CA THR A 141 -17.88 8.71 2.13
C THR A 141 -16.94 9.45 1.17
N VAL A 142 -17.50 10.25 0.26
CA VAL A 142 -16.74 11.07 -0.69
C VAL A 142 -15.75 11.99 0.03
N GLU A 143 -16.15 12.50 1.19
CA GLU A 143 -15.35 13.42 2.03
C GLU A 143 -14.18 12.71 2.70
N GLU A 144 -14.40 11.49 3.23
CA GLU A 144 -13.34 10.65 3.80
C GLU A 144 -12.33 10.27 2.73
N LEU A 145 -12.80 9.84 1.55
CA LEU A 145 -11.94 9.42 0.45
C LEU A 145 -11.13 10.61 -0.10
N SER A 146 -11.72 11.80 -0.20
CA SER A 146 -11.02 13.03 -0.61
C SER A 146 -9.90 13.40 0.37
N LYS A 147 -10.16 13.33 1.69
CA LYS A 147 -9.14 13.57 2.73
C LYS A 147 -8.03 12.53 2.70
N LEU A 148 -8.37 11.25 2.62
CA LEU A 148 -7.41 10.15 2.66
C LEU A 148 -6.54 10.10 1.39
N ALA A 149 -7.14 10.28 0.21
CA ALA A 149 -6.44 10.24 -1.06
C ALA A 149 -5.71 11.54 -1.42
N GLY A 150 -5.88 12.61 -0.63
CA GLY A 150 -5.25 13.91 -0.86
C GLY A 150 -5.72 14.58 -2.16
N ILE A 151 -6.95 14.33 -2.58
CA ILE A 151 -7.52 14.85 -3.83
C ILE A 151 -8.28 16.15 -3.51
N ASN A 152 -7.81 17.28 -4.04
CA ASN A 152 -8.53 18.56 -3.97
C ASN A 152 -9.80 18.54 -4.85
N GLU A 153 -10.84 19.26 -4.41
CA GLU A 153 -12.21 19.34 -4.96
C GLU A 153 -12.29 19.54 -6.49
N LYS A 154 -11.26 20.05 -7.17
CA LYS A 154 -11.26 20.28 -8.62
C LYS A 154 -11.34 19.02 -9.50
N LYS A 155 -11.09 17.82 -8.96
CA LYS A 155 -11.31 16.54 -9.68
C LYS A 155 -12.70 15.93 -9.43
N GLN A 156 -13.60 16.62 -8.72
CA GLN A 156 -14.95 16.12 -8.41
C GLN A 156 -15.87 15.92 -9.61
N LYS A 157 -15.58 16.50 -10.78
CA LYS A 157 -16.49 16.47 -11.95
C LYS A 157 -16.34 15.24 -12.86
N GLU A 158 -15.48 14.29 -12.53
CA GLU A 158 -15.28 13.05 -13.32
C GLU A 158 -15.58 11.77 -12.51
N PHE A 159 -16.28 11.90 -11.37
CA PHE A 159 -16.85 10.79 -10.62
C PHE A 159 -18.28 10.51 -11.06
#